data_AF-A0A7J9K8D1-F1
#
_entry.id   AF-A0A7J9K8D1-F1
#
_cell.length_a   1.000
_cell.length_b   1.000
_cell.length_c   1.000
_cell.angle_alpha   90.00
_cell.angle_beta   90.00
_cell.angle_gamma   90.00
#
_symmetry.space_group_name_H-M   'P 1'
#
loop_
_entity.id
_entity.type
_entity.pdbx_description
1 polymer ?
#
loop_
_entity_poly.entity_id
_entity_poly.type
_entity_poly.pdbx_seq_one_letter_code
_entity_poly.pdbx_strand_id
1 'polypeptide(L)'
;VINKFYEIRQGTIGEVEDASLDDKCACLLHDPGEMWSFNDSSTAKYISSLEEELERVRSSVDDLRNKLRVGLEIENHLKKKVRGLERKKITSDRMILDRVTELRHYHSEHKIQIMNLLDMEKSHIKRFVELVEEKIRQFDARGQNVHCVLKPDEYEHVDVHLSTDAEAELVSKGDMLNLNIAETKAHAAEALAQALQEKRDVLDNIAESKGDASEALAQALQEKVAALLLLSQQEERHLLEKNINAALQKKIDELQRNLLQVTFSVQLLIDSHFIFRSHLLQHINE
;
A
#
# COMPACT_ATOMS: atom_id res chain seq x y z
N VAL A 1 11.27 25.76 -73.81
CA VAL A 1 10.76 26.55 -72.67
C VAL A 1 9.59 27.41 -73.12
N ILE A 2 9.78 28.35 -74.04
CA ILE A 2 8.71 29.20 -74.63
C ILE A 2 7.47 28.39 -75.04
N ASN A 3 7.63 27.30 -75.82
CA ASN A 3 6.51 26.44 -76.21
C ASN A 3 5.71 25.88 -75.01
N LYS A 4 6.37 25.49 -73.91
CA LYS A 4 5.68 24.95 -72.73
C LYS A 4 4.85 26.01 -72.01
N PHE A 5 5.39 27.22 -71.86
CA PHE A 5 4.63 28.34 -71.28
C PHE A 5 3.47 28.72 -72.21
N TYR A 6 3.70 28.74 -73.51
CA TYR A 6 2.65 29.02 -74.49
C TYR A 6 1.53 27.96 -74.47
N GLU A 7 1.87 26.68 -74.36
CA GLU A 7 0.90 25.58 -74.19
C GLU A 7 0.07 25.72 -72.90
N ILE A 8 0.72 26.06 -71.77
CA ILE A 8 0.03 26.29 -70.48
C ILE A 8 -0.95 27.47 -70.60
N ARG A 9 -0.51 28.57 -71.20
CA ARG A 9 -1.34 29.75 -71.47
C ARG A 9 -2.54 29.40 -72.35
N GLN A 10 -2.33 28.68 -73.44
CA GLN A 10 -3.42 28.25 -74.33
C GLN A 10 -4.39 27.30 -73.63
N GLY A 11 -3.91 26.41 -72.75
CA GLY A 11 -4.75 25.53 -71.94
C GLY A 11 -5.71 26.29 -71.01
N THR A 12 -5.34 27.50 -70.58
CA THR A 12 -6.17 28.37 -69.72
C THR A 12 -7.13 29.25 -70.52
N ILE A 13 -6.73 29.71 -71.71
CA ILE A 13 -7.51 30.65 -72.55
C ILE A 13 -8.42 29.91 -73.56
N GLY A 14 -8.13 28.65 -73.88
CA GLY A 14 -8.97 27.79 -74.74
C GLY A 14 -8.77 27.96 -76.24
N GLU A 15 -7.84 28.83 -76.68
CA GLU A 15 -7.52 29.05 -78.10
C GLU A 15 -6.17 28.43 -78.46
N VAL A 16 -6.18 27.47 -79.40
CA VAL A 16 -4.98 26.82 -79.93
C VAL A 16 -4.77 27.25 -81.38
N GLU A 17 -4.01 28.33 -81.56
CA GLU A 17 -3.47 28.72 -82.86
C GLU A 17 -1.98 28.36 -82.95
N ASP A 18 -1.55 27.86 -84.12
CA ASP A 18 -0.15 27.58 -84.40
C ASP A 18 0.57 28.88 -84.76
N ALA A 19 1.10 29.55 -83.73
CA ALA A 19 1.80 30.82 -83.84
C ALA A 19 3.32 30.65 -84.06
N SER A 20 3.94 31.62 -84.72
CA SER A 20 5.40 31.65 -84.91
C SER A 20 6.12 31.82 -83.56
N LEU A 21 7.43 31.49 -83.50
CA LEU A 21 8.20 31.60 -82.24
C LEU A 21 8.26 33.05 -81.72
N ASP A 22 8.31 34.03 -82.62
CA ASP A 22 8.31 35.46 -82.26
C ASP A 22 6.95 35.89 -81.71
N ASP A 23 5.86 35.41 -82.31
CA ASP A 23 4.50 35.67 -81.81
C ASP A 23 4.28 35.04 -80.43
N LYS A 24 4.77 33.81 -80.21
CA LYS A 24 4.73 33.13 -78.91
C LYS A 24 5.48 33.94 -77.84
N CYS A 25 6.66 34.45 -78.17
CA CYS A 25 7.42 35.31 -77.27
C CYS A 25 6.69 36.63 -76.97
N ALA A 26 6.16 37.31 -77.99
CA ALA A 26 5.41 38.54 -77.83
C ALA A 26 4.16 38.34 -76.95
N CYS A 27 3.39 37.28 -77.18
CA CYS A 27 2.24 36.93 -76.35
C CYS A 27 2.61 36.73 -74.88
N LEU A 28 3.64 35.94 -74.59
CA LEU A 28 4.05 35.65 -73.22
C LEU A 28 4.62 36.88 -72.50
N LEU A 29 5.28 37.79 -73.23
CA LEU A 29 5.82 39.03 -72.67
C LEU A 29 4.73 40.07 -72.37
N HIS A 30 3.61 40.00 -73.07
CA HIS A 30 2.46 40.90 -72.89
C HIS A 30 1.38 40.33 -71.97
N ASP A 31 1.57 39.12 -71.43
CA ASP A 31 0.61 38.55 -70.49
C ASP A 31 0.56 39.38 -69.18
N PRO A 32 -0.64 39.62 -68.63
CA PRO A 32 -0.79 40.27 -67.34
C PRO A 32 -0.17 39.40 -66.25
N GLY A 33 0.41 40.00 -65.21
CA GLY A 33 1.08 39.26 -64.13
C GLY A 33 0.16 38.27 -63.40
N GLU A 34 -1.14 38.56 -63.40
CA GLU A 34 -2.20 37.71 -62.87
C GLU A 34 -2.31 36.37 -63.60
N MET A 35 -2.05 36.32 -64.92
CA MET A 35 -2.07 35.10 -65.76
C MET A 35 -1.11 34.03 -65.22
N TRP A 36 0.00 34.48 -64.65
CA TRP A 36 1.08 33.64 -64.14
C TRP A 36 1.09 33.57 -62.61
N SER A 37 0.05 34.11 -61.97
CA SER A 37 -0.09 34.10 -60.51
C SER A 37 -0.88 32.86 -60.08
N PHE A 38 -0.32 32.08 -59.15
CA PHE A 38 -0.99 30.93 -58.52
C PHE A 38 -1.87 31.34 -57.33
N ASN A 39 -2.32 32.59 -57.28
CA ASN A 39 -2.96 33.19 -56.11
C ASN A 39 -4.49 33.19 -56.24
N ASP A 40 -5.04 32.08 -56.69
CA ASP A 40 -6.48 31.91 -56.82
C ASP A 40 -7.14 31.71 -55.46
N SER A 41 -8.44 32.03 -55.36
CA SER A 41 -9.19 31.98 -54.10
C SER A 41 -9.18 30.59 -53.45
N SER A 42 -9.04 29.51 -54.24
CA SER A 42 -9.02 28.15 -53.70
C SER A 42 -7.70 27.84 -52.99
N THR A 43 -6.56 28.24 -53.58
CA THR A 43 -5.23 28.09 -52.98
C THR A 43 -5.12 28.90 -51.69
N ALA A 44 -5.60 30.15 -51.68
CA ALA A 44 -5.58 30.98 -50.47
C ALA A 44 -6.41 30.36 -49.32
N LYS A 45 -7.61 29.84 -49.60
CA LYS A 45 -8.45 29.16 -48.59
C LYS A 45 -7.80 27.90 -48.03
N TYR A 46 -7.15 27.11 -48.89
CA TYR A 46 -6.42 25.93 -48.46
C TYR A 46 -5.24 26.30 -47.55
N ILE A 47 -4.47 27.32 -47.91
CA ILE A 47 -3.37 27.84 -47.08
C ILE A 47 -3.91 28.30 -45.71
N SER A 48 -4.98 29.11 -45.67
CA SER A 48 -5.57 29.56 -44.40
C SER A 48 -6.08 28.39 -43.54
N SER A 49 -6.71 27.38 -44.15
CA SER A 49 -7.15 26.17 -43.43
C SER A 49 -5.98 25.41 -42.80
N LEU A 50 -4.85 25.28 -43.51
CA LEU A 50 -3.64 24.65 -43.00
C LEU A 50 -2.98 25.46 -41.88
N GLU A 51 -2.94 26.79 -42.01
CA GLU A 51 -2.41 27.68 -40.99
C GLU A 51 -3.21 27.60 -39.69
N GLU A 52 -4.55 27.57 -39.79
CA GLU A 52 -5.42 27.37 -38.64
C GLU A 52 -5.21 26.00 -37.98
N GLU A 53 -5.03 24.93 -38.77
CA GLU A 53 -4.77 23.60 -38.23
C GLU A 53 -3.41 23.51 -37.55
N LEU A 54 -2.38 24.13 -38.12
CA LEU A 54 -1.07 24.26 -37.50
C LEU A 54 -1.15 24.97 -36.16
N GLU A 55 -1.94 26.04 -36.07
CA GLU A 55 -2.10 26.78 -34.81
C GLU A 55 -2.87 25.96 -33.76
N ARG A 56 -3.90 25.22 -34.18
CA ARG A 56 -4.60 24.25 -33.31
C ARG A 56 -3.62 23.20 -32.77
N VAL A 57 -2.80 22.60 -33.63
CA VAL A 57 -1.80 21.61 -33.22
C VAL A 57 -0.77 22.21 -32.27
N ARG A 58 -0.27 23.42 -32.55
CA ARG A 58 0.68 24.12 -31.66
C ARG A 58 0.09 24.32 -30.27
N SER A 59 -1.13 24.84 -30.16
CA SER A 59 -1.78 25.03 -28.86
C SER A 59 -1.99 23.71 -28.11
N SER A 60 -2.33 22.62 -28.82
CA SER A 60 -2.48 21.30 -28.23
C SER A 60 -1.15 20.74 -27.72
N VAL A 61 -0.06 20.94 -28.47
CA VAL A 61 1.29 20.55 -28.03
C VAL A 61 1.71 21.31 -26.79
N ASP A 62 1.41 22.60 -26.70
CA ASP A 62 1.73 23.41 -25.52
C ASP A 62 0.91 23.00 -24.30
N ASP A 63 -0.38 22.65 -24.46
CA ASP A 63 -1.20 22.07 -23.40
C ASP A 63 -0.63 20.73 -22.92
N LEU A 64 -0.25 19.84 -23.83
CA LEU A 64 0.38 18.57 -23.48
C LEU A 64 1.71 18.75 -22.75
N ARG A 65 2.55 19.69 -23.19
CA ARG A 65 3.81 20.04 -22.49
C ARG A 65 3.55 20.57 -21.09
N ASN A 66 2.54 21.42 -20.91
CA ASN A 66 2.15 21.92 -19.60
C ASN A 66 1.67 20.80 -18.68
N LYS A 67 0.82 19.89 -19.18
CA LYS A 67 0.35 18.71 -18.45
C LYS A 67 1.50 17.78 -18.07
N LEU A 68 2.45 17.55 -18.98
CA LEU A 68 3.64 16.74 -18.71
C LEU A 68 4.48 17.34 -17.58
N ARG A 69 4.72 18.66 -17.61
CA ARG A 69 5.46 19.37 -16.56
C ARG A 69 4.80 19.20 -15.19
N VAL A 70 3.50 19.44 -15.10
CA VAL A 70 2.74 19.29 -13.84
C VAL A 70 2.73 17.83 -13.38
N GLY A 71 2.61 16.88 -14.31
CA GLY A 71 2.70 15.44 -14.03
C GLY A 71 4.04 15.05 -13.39
N LEU A 72 5.16 15.58 -13.91
CA LEU A 72 6.50 15.35 -13.36
C LEU A 72 6.67 15.94 -11.95
N GLU A 73 6.11 17.12 -11.69
CA GLU A 73 6.14 17.73 -10.35
C GLU A 73 5.40 16.87 -9.32
N ILE A 74 4.22 16.36 -9.69
CA ILE A 74 3.43 15.44 -8.87
C ILE A 74 4.21 14.15 -8.62
N GLU A 75 4.74 13.52 -9.67
CA GLU A 75 5.52 12.29 -9.55
C GLU A 75 6.70 12.47 -8.59
N ASN A 76 7.46 13.56 -8.73
CA ASN A 76 8.61 13.83 -7.89
C ASN A 76 8.22 14.01 -6.41
N HIS A 77 7.10 14.69 -6.14
CA HIS A 77 6.58 14.83 -4.78
C HIS A 77 6.17 13.49 -4.18
N LEU A 78 5.46 12.66 -4.93
CA LEU A 78 5.07 11.32 -4.50
C LEU A 78 6.30 10.44 -4.22
N LYS A 79 7.28 10.46 -5.12
CA LYS A 79 8.54 9.72 -4.96
C LYS A 79 9.30 10.14 -3.69
N LYS A 80 9.31 11.44 -3.36
CA LYS A 80 9.88 11.94 -2.10
C LYS A 80 9.11 11.44 -0.88
N LYS A 81 7.77 11.48 -0.91
CA LYS A 81 6.92 10.99 0.18
C LYS A 81 7.12 9.49 0.42
N VAL A 82 7.13 8.67 -0.63
CA VAL A 82 7.36 7.22 -0.56
C VAL A 82 8.71 6.93 0.12
N ARG A 83 9.80 7.54 -0.34
CA ARG A 83 11.11 7.41 0.31
C ARG A 83 11.12 7.87 1.78
N GLY A 84 10.30 8.86 2.12
CA GLY A 84 10.11 9.29 3.51
C GLY A 84 9.43 8.23 4.36
N LEU A 85 8.37 7.62 3.84
CA LEU A 85 7.62 6.56 4.52
C LEU A 85 8.43 5.28 4.66
N GLU A 86 9.17 4.89 3.62
CA GLU A 86 10.09 3.73 3.66
C GLU A 86 11.12 3.87 4.79
N ARG A 87 11.74 5.06 4.91
CA ARG A 87 12.68 5.33 6.01
C ARG A 87 12.00 5.25 7.38
N LYS A 88 10.81 5.85 7.54
CA LYS A 88 10.06 5.77 8.80
C LYS A 88 9.72 4.33 9.17
N LYS A 89 9.27 3.53 8.21
CA LYS A 89 8.96 2.11 8.39
C LYS A 89 10.19 1.33 8.87
N ILE A 90 11.33 1.49 8.21
CA ILE A 90 12.58 0.81 8.61
C ILE A 90 12.96 1.18 10.05
N THR A 91 12.83 2.46 10.43
CA THR A 91 13.13 2.92 11.79
C THR A 91 12.15 2.34 12.81
N SER A 92 10.85 2.35 12.53
CA SER A 92 9.84 1.79 13.45
C SER A 92 9.99 0.28 13.60
N ASP A 93 10.21 -0.45 12.51
CA ASP A 93 10.40 -1.90 12.52
C ASP A 93 11.61 -2.28 13.38
N ARG A 94 12.70 -1.50 13.29
CA ARG A 94 13.88 -1.69 14.14
C ARG A 94 13.55 -1.47 15.62
N MET A 95 12.88 -0.37 15.97
CA MET A 95 12.50 -0.10 17.36
C MET A 95 11.61 -1.20 17.94
N ILE A 96 10.63 -1.68 17.16
CA ILE A 96 9.75 -2.78 17.56
C ILE A 96 10.58 -4.04 17.77
N LEU A 97 11.47 -4.38 16.83
CA LEU A 97 12.34 -5.55 16.95
C LEU A 97 13.18 -5.48 18.22
N ASP A 98 13.84 -4.34 18.48
CA ASP A 98 14.67 -4.12 19.65
C ASP A 98 13.85 -4.34 20.94
N ARG A 99 12.68 -3.70 21.06
CA ARG A 99 11.80 -3.86 22.23
C ARG A 99 11.30 -5.29 22.43
N VAL A 100 10.94 -5.98 21.35
CA VAL A 100 10.49 -7.37 21.44
C VAL A 100 11.65 -8.29 21.81
N THR A 101 12.87 -8.01 21.35
CA THR A 101 14.06 -8.77 21.77
C THR A 101 14.42 -8.55 23.23
N GLU A 102 14.37 -7.31 23.72
CA GLU A 102 14.53 -6.98 25.14
C GLU A 102 13.51 -7.74 26.00
N LEU A 103 12.22 -7.69 25.63
CA LEU A 103 11.15 -8.37 26.35
C LEU A 103 11.37 -9.88 26.40
N ARG A 104 11.77 -10.49 25.28
CA ARG A 104 12.10 -11.92 25.23
C ARG A 104 13.27 -12.28 26.15
N HIS A 105 14.29 -11.42 26.20
CA HIS A 105 15.42 -11.61 27.10
C HIS A 105 14.99 -11.55 28.56
N TYR A 106 14.25 -10.51 28.97
CA TYR A 106 13.71 -10.41 30.34
C TYR A 106 12.83 -11.60 30.73
N HIS A 107 11.95 -12.04 29.81
CA HIS A 107 11.11 -13.20 30.07
C HIS A 107 11.94 -14.48 30.27
N SER A 108 12.98 -14.68 29.45
CA SER A 108 13.88 -15.83 29.58
C SER A 108 14.61 -15.82 30.92
N GLU A 109 15.14 -14.67 31.34
CA GLU A 109 15.80 -14.50 32.62
C GLU A 109 14.87 -14.81 33.79
N HIS A 110 13.66 -14.24 33.82
CA HIS A 110 12.68 -14.53 34.87
C HIS A 110 12.28 -16.00 34.90
N LYS A 111 12.11 -16.63 33.73
CA LYS A 111 11.79 -18.06 33.65
C LYS A 111 12.89 -18.90 34.30
N ILE A 112 14.16 -18.58 34.05
CA ILE A 112 15.30 -19.28 34.66
C ILE A 112 15.32 -19.06 36.17
N GLN A 113 15.14 -17.82 36.63
CA GLN A 113 15.11 -17.49 38.06
C GLN A 113 14.01 -18.23 38.82
N ILE A 114 12.78 -18.24 38.28
CA ILE A 114 11.64 -18.94 38.86
C ILE A 114 11.92 -20.45 38.90
N MET A 115 12.44 -21.02 37.81
CA MET A 115 12.77 -22.45 37.75
C MET A 115 13.79 -22.85 38.82
N ASN A 116 14.84 -22.04 38.99
CA ASN A 116 15.87 -22.30 40.00
C ASN A 116 15.31 -22.22 41.43
N LEU A 117 14.44 -21.24 41.71
CA LEU A 117 13.78 -21.12 43.02
C LEU A 117 12.93 -22.35 43.34
N LEU A 118 12.10 -22.78 42.38
CA LEU A 118 11.26 -23.96 42.53
C LEU A 118 12.08 -25.24 42.74
N ASP A 119 13.21 -25.39 42.04
CA ASP A 119 14.10 -26.56 42.21
C ASP A 119 14.79 -26.58 43.59
N MET A 120 15.20 -25.40 44.09
CA MET A 120 15.73 -25.26 45.45
C MET A 120 14.69 -25.63 46.52
N GLU A 121 13.48 -25.07 46.43
CA GLU A 121 12.41 -25.36 47.39
C GLU A 121 11.99 -26.82 47.35
N LYS A 122 11.87 -27.40 46.16
CA LYS A 122 11.64 -28.83 45.96
C LYS A 122 12.71 -29.67 46.67
N SER A 123 13.97 -29.28 46.55
CA SER A 123 15.09 -29.97 47.21
C SER A 123 15.06 -29.82 48.73
N HIS A 124 14.65 -28.66 49.25
CA HIS A 124 14.46 -28.45 50.70
C HIS A 124 13.34 -29.32 51.26
N ILE A 125 12.17 -29.33 50.60
CA ILE A 125 11.02 -30.16 50.99
C ILE A 125 11.43 -31.64 50.97
N LYS A 126 12.12 -32.08 49.91
CA LYS A 126 12.62 -33.46 49.81
C LYS A 126 13.50 -33.84 50.99
N ARG A 127 14.49 -33.00 51.34
CA ARG A 127 15.34 -33.22 52.51
C ARG A 127 14.56 -33.29 53.82
N PHE A 128 13.57 -32.41 53.99
CA PHE A 128 12.73 -32.40 55.18
C PHE A 128 11.91 -33.69 55.31
N VAL A 129 11.31 -34.15 54.20
CA VAL A 129 10.59 -35.42 54.14
C VAL A 129 11.51 -36.60 54.47
N GLU A 130 12.69 -36.68 53.86
CA GLU A 130 13.69 -37.73 54.15
C GLU A 130 14.07 -37.74 55.64
N LEU A 131 14.24 -36.57 56.26
CA LEU A 131 14.54 -36.44 57.68
C LEU A 131 13.38 -36.91 58.58
N VAL A 132 12.13 -36.57 58.22
CA VAL A 132 10.94 -37.01 58.94
C VAL A 132 10.76 -38.52 58.81
N GLU A 133 10.91 -39.08 57.62
CA GLU A 133 10.87 -40.53 57.39
C GLU A 133 11.92 -41.27 58.22
N GLU A 134 13.14 -40.72 58.30
CA GLU A 134 14.21 -41.30 59.10
C GLU A 134 13.89 -41.24 60.60
N LYS A 135 13.25 -40.16 61.08
CA LYS A 135 12.78 -40.08 62.46
C LYS A 135 11.68 -41.08 62.74
N ILE A 136 10.72 -41.27 61.83
CA ILE A 136 9.66 -42.29 61.97
C ILE A 136 10.28 -43.69 62.06
N ARG A 137 11.25 -44.02 61.18
CA ARG A 137 12.00 -45.29 61.25
C ARG A 137 12.70 -45.49 62.60
N GLN A 138 13.30 -44.43 63.17
CA GLN A 138 13.90 -44.48 64.50
C GLN A 138 12.86 -44.74 65.61
N PHE A 139 11.66 -44.16 65.51
CA PHE A 139 10.57 -44.43 66.45
C PHE A 139 10.05 -45.86 66.35
N ASP A 140 9.87 -46.42 65.14
CA ASP A 140 9.47 -47.81 64.96
C ASP A 140 10.52 -48.79 65.54
N ALA A 141 11.81 -48.50 65.35
CA ALA A 141 12.90 -49.29 65.94
C ALA A 141 12.95 -49.21 67.48
N ARG A 142 12.55 -48.08 68.06
CA ARG A 142 12.49 -47.87 69.52
C ARG A 142 11.18 -48.36 70.14
N GLY A 143 10.10 -48.39 69.36
CA GLY A 143 8.75 -48.80 69.74
C GLY A 143 8.56 -50.31 69.84
N GLN A 144 9.43 -51.12 69.23
CA GLN A 144 9.42 -52.58 69.41
C GLN A 144 9.76 -53.06 70.83
N ASN A 145 10.07 -52.17 71.78
CA ASN A 145 10.30 -52.52 73.19
C ASN A 145 9.16 -52.13 74.15
N VAL A 146 8.01 -51.65 73.66
CA VAL A 146 6.85 -51.45 74.53
C VAL A 146 5.62 -52.08 73.91
N HIS A 147 5.30 -53.28 74.38
CA HIS A 147 4.02 -53.92 74.17
C HIS A 147 2.93 -53.04 74.79
N CYS A 148 2.21 -52.28 73.97
CA CYS A 148 0.99 -51.60 74.39
C CYS A 148 -0.20 -52.55 74.16
N VAL A 149 -0.67 -53.17 75.24
CA VAL A 149 -2.01 -53.74 75.32
C VAL A 149 -2.96 -52.59 75.64
N LEU A 150 -3.62 -52.03 74.63
CA LEU A 150 -4.85 -51.27 74.85
C LEU A 150 -5.87 -51.68 73.79
N LYS A 151 -6.99 -52.21 74.28
CA LYS A 151 -8.16 -52.62 73.50
C LYS A 151 -8.85 -51.39 72.88
N PRO A 152 -9.58 -51.57 71.77
CA PRO A 152 -10.39 -50.50 71.18
C PRO A 152 -11.61 -50.27 72.07
N ASP A 153 -11.83 -49.04 72.51
CA ASP A 153 -13.08 -48.63 73.17
C ASP A 153 -13.84 -47.72 72.19
N GLU A 154 -15.05 -48.15 71.85
CA GLU A 154 -15.99 -47.46 70.98
C GLU A 154 -16.57 -46.27 71.75
N TYR A 155 -16.25 -45.04 71.32
CA TYR A 155 -16.92 -43.85 71.84
C TYR A 155 -17.84 -43.25 70.77
N GLU A 156 -19.13 -43.48 70.97
CA GLU A 156 -20.24 -42.83 70.27
C GLU A 156 -20.22 -41.32 70.51
N HIS A 157 -20.47 -40.55 69.44
CA HIS A 157 -20.77 -39.13 69.52
C HIS A 157 -22.14 -38.93 70.19
N VAL A 158 -22.15 -38.43 71.42
CA VAL A 158 -23.38 -37.97 72.08
C VAL A 158 -23.49 -36.45 71.95
N ASP A 159 -24.45 -36.04 71.12
CA ASP A 159 -24.97 -34.68 70.95
C ASP A 159 -25.67 -34.23 72.24
N VAL A 160 -25.25 -33.11 72.82
CA VAL A 160 -25.85 -32.55 74.04
C VAL A 160 -26.45 -31.18 73.71
N HIS A 161 -27.68 -31.22 73.22
CA HIS A 161 -28.64 -30.14 73.39
C HIS A 161 -29.34 -30.31 74.75
N LEU A 162 -29.21 -29.34 75.65
CA LEU A 162 -30.09 -29.18 76.80
C LEU A 162 -30.46 -27.70 76.96
N SER A 163 -31.68 -27.38 76.52
CA SER A 163 -32.47 -26.21 76.93
C SER A 163 -33.13 -26.48 78.29
N THR A 164 -33.19 -25.49 79.20
CA THR A 164 -34.23 -25.26 80.24
C THR A 164 -33.83 -23.94 80.95
N ASP A 165 -34.42 -22.77 80.68
CA ASP A 165 -35.70 -22.18 81.11
C ASP A 165 -35.73 -21.59 82.55
N ALA A 166 -36.22 -20.34 82.62
CA ALA A 166 -36.71 -19.47 83.72
C ALA A 166 -35.83 -19.27 84.99
N GLU A 167 -35.71 -18.11 85.65
CA GLU A 167 -36.27 -16.75 85.58
C GLU A 167 -35.44 -15.91 86.58
N ALA A 168 -35.05 -14.66 86.24
CA ALA A 168 -34.70 -13.63 87.23
C ALA A 168 -34.65 -12.24 86.58
N GLU A 169 -35.84 -11.63 86.52
CA GLU A 169 -36.19 -10.23 86.77
C GLU A 169 -35.10 -9.12 86.65
N LEU A 170 -35.30 -8.29 85.60
CA LEU A 170 -35.14 -6.83 85.50
C LEU A 170 -33.80 -6.15 85.92
N VAL A 171 -33.16 -5.47 84.95
CA VAL A 171 -33.02 -3.99 84.87
C VAL A 171 -31.98 -3.57 83.79
N SER A 172 -32.47 -2.80 82.80
CA SER A 172 -31.85 -1.65 82.11
C SER A 172 -30.41 -1.74 81.54
N LYS A 173 -30.31 -1.86 80.20
CA LYS A 173 -29.77 -0.83 79.29
C LYS A 173 -29.79 -1.33 77.84
N GLY A 174 -30.92 -1.10 77.16
CA GLY A 174 -31.18 -1.51 75.78
C GLY A 174 -30.64 -0.58 74.69
N ASP A 175 -29.84 0.44 75.01
CA ASP A 175 -29.59 1.54 74.05
C ASP A 175 -28.15 1.62 73.51
N MET A 176 -27.23 0.74 73.93
CA MET A 176 -25.80 0.86 73.56
C MET A 176 -25.29 -0.20 72.56
N LEU A 177 -26.06 -1.26 72.28
CA LEU A 177 -25.65 -2.34 71.36
C LEU A 177 -26.37 -2.33 70.01
N ASN A 178 -27.58 -1.73 69.92
CA ASN A 178 -28.32 -1.63 68.66
C ASN A 178 -27.73 -0.59 67.70
N LEU A 179 -27.10 0.48 68.20
CA LEU A 179 -26.47 1.50 67.37
C LEU A 179 -25.26 0.93 66.60
N ASN A 180 -24.42 0.15 67.27
CA ASN A 180 -23.18 -0.39 66.69
C ASN A 180 -23.44 -1.48 65.64
N ILE A 181 -24.51 -2.29 65.78
CA ILE A 181 -24.86 -3.34 64.79
C ILE A 181 -25.55 -2.72 63.56
N ALA A 182 -26.35 -1.67 63.74
CA ALA A 182 -26.97 -0.94 62.64
C ALA A 182 -25.95 -0.11 61.85
N GLU A 183 -25.01 0.57 62.52
CA GLU A 183 -23.91 1.32 61.87
C GLU A 183 -22.95 0.38 61.15
N THR A 184 -22.57 -0.75 61.74
CA THR A 184 -21.69 -1.73 61.07
C THR A 184 -22.36 -2.41 59.87
N LYS A 185 -23.67 -2.66 59.93
CA LYS A 185 -24.45 -3.15 58.78
C LYS A 185 -24.62 -2.08 57.70
N ALA A 186 -24.81 -0.81 58.07
CA ALA A 186 -24.90 0.30 57.13
C ALA A 186 -23.57 0.52 56.40
N HIS A 187 -22.45 0.51 57.11
CA HIS A 187 -21.11 0.61 56.50
C HIS A 187 -20.76 -0.59 55.61
N ALA A 188 -21.14 -1.82 56.01
CA ALA A 188 -20.95 -2.99 55.18
C ALA A 188 -21.82 -2.96 53.91
N ALA A 189 -23.06 -2.49 54.01
CA ALA A 189 -23.95 -2.31 52.86
C ALA A 189 -23.46 -1.20 51.91
N GLU A 190 -22.94 -0.11 52.45
CA GLU A 190 -22.37 1.00 51.68
C GLU A 190 -21.07 0.60 50.99
N ALA A 191 -20.20 -0.16 51.66
CA ALA A 191 -19.00 -0.74 51.06
C ALA A 191 -19.33 -1.74 49.93
N LEU A 192 -20.38 -2.55 50.09
CA LEU A 192 -20.86 -3.43 49.02
C LEU A 192 -21.46 -2.65 47.85
N ALA A 193 -22.18 -1.56 48.12
CA ALA A 193 -22.74 -0.69 47.08
C ALA A 193 -21.62 0.01 46.30
N GLN A 194 -20.58 0.51 46.96
CA GLN A 194 -19.40 1.07 46.30
C GLN A 194 -18.65 0.01 45.48
N ALA A 195 -18.43 -1.19 46.01
CA ALA A 195 -17.76 -2.26 45.28
C ALA A 195 -18.56 -2.73 44.04
N LEU A 196 -19.91 -2.74 44.13
CA LEU A 196 -20.78 -3.04 42.99
C LEU A 196 -20.78 -1.93 41.95
N GLN A 197 -20.70 -0.67 42.37
CA GLN A 197 -20.60 0.48 41.47
C GLN A 197 -19.24 0.50 40.75
N GLU A 198 -18.12 0.30 41.47
CA GLU A 198 -16.79 0.18 40.86
C GLU A 198 -16.72 -0.99 39.88
N LYS A 199 -17.34 -2.14 40.20
CA LYS A 199 -17.41 -3.29 39.29
C LYS A 199 -18.23 -2.98 38.04
N ARG A 200 -19.29 -2.17 38.15
CA ARG A 200 -20.11 -1.73 37.01
C ARG A 200 -19.37 -0.74 36.14
N ASP A 201 -18.74 0.26 36.73
CA ASP A 201 -17.93 1.25 36.00
C ASP A 201 -16.76 0.58 35.26
N VAL A 202 -16.11 -0.43 35.86
CA VAL A 202 -15.07 -1.21 35.17
C VAL A 202 -15.63 -2.03 34.00
N LEU A 203 -16.83 -2.58 34.14
CA LEU A 203 -17.49 -3.34 33.06
C LEU A 203 -17.88 -2.45 31.88
N ASP A 204 -18.40 -1.25 32.15
CA ASP A 204 -18.77 -0.28 31.11
C ASP A 204 -17.52 0.24 30.37
N ASN A 205 -16.44 0.55 31.09
CA ASN A 205 -15.15 0.93 30.50
C ASN A 205 -14.52 -0.18 29.63
N ILE A 206 -14.68 -1.46 30.01
CA ILE A 206 -14.20 -2.59 29.21
C ILE A 206 -15.05 -2.79 27.95
N ALA A 207 -16.37 -2.55 28.04
CA ALA A 207 -17.29 -2.65 26.91
C ALA A 207 -17.02 -1.56 25.85
N GLU A 208 -16.83 -0.31 26.28
CA GLU A 208 -16.42 0.80 25.40
C GLU A 208 -15.05 0.52 24.75
N SER A 209 -14.04 0.12 25.54
CA SER A 209 -12.71 -0.24 25.03
C SER A 209 -12.72 -1.35 23.98
N LYS A 210 -13.60 -2.35 24.12
CA LYS A 210 -13.76 -3.43 23.12
C LYS A 210 -14.46 -2.96 21.84
N GLY A 211 -15.41 -2.02 21.97
CA GLY A 211 -16.06 -1.37 20.83
C GLY A 211 -15.03 -0.64 19.97
N ASP A 212 -14.20 0.17 20.61
CA ASP A 212 -13.13 0.94 19.96
C ASP A 212 -12.09 0.04 19.27
N ALA A 213 -11.74 -1.09 19.89
CA ALA A 213 -10.82 -2.06 19.29
C ALA A 213 -11.41 -2.76 18.06
N SER A 214 -12.71 -3.08 18.09
CA SER A 214 -13.40 -3.69 16.96
C SER A 214 -13.59 -2.70 15.80
N GLU A 215 -13.90 -1.45 16.12
CA GLU A 215 -14.03 -0.37 15.13
C GLU A 215 -12.67 -0.04 14.49
N ALA A 216 -11.60 0.06 15.29
CA ALA A 216 -10.24 0.24 14.78
C ALA A 216 -9.79 -0.91 13.87
N LEU A 217 -10.16 -2.16 14.19
CA LEU A 217 -9.87 -3.32 13.34
C LEU A 217 -10.66 -3.28 12.03
N ALA A 218 -11.94 -2.90 12.07
CA ALA A 218 -12.77 -2.75 10.88
C ALA A 218 -12.21 -1.65 9.96
N GLN A 219 -11.84 -0.51 10.53
CA GLN A 219 -11.19 0.59 9.83
C GLN A 219 -9.88 0.14 9.16
N ALA A 220 -9.01 -0.56 9.90
CA ALA A 220 -7.75 -1.08 9.37
C ALA A 220 -7.95 -2.10 8.23
N LEU A 221 -8.97 -2.94 8.33
CA LEU A 221 -9.35 -3.86 7.25
C LEU A 221 -9.82 -3.10 6.01
N GLN A 222 -10.66 -2.09 6.19
CA GLN A 222 -11.18 -1.28 5.10
C GLN A 222 -10.07 -0.49 4.39
N GLU A 223 -9.14 0.09 5.15
CA GLU A 223 -7.95 0.75 4.62
C GLU A 223 -7.04 -0.22 3.87
N LYS A 224 -6.85 -1.44 4.38
CA LYS A 224 -6.05 -2.47 3.71
C LYS A 224 -6.69 -2.92 2.39
N VAL A 225 -8.01 -3.10 2.37
CA VAL A 225 -8.74 -3.42 1.13
C VAL A 225 -8.63 -2.28 0.12
N ALA A 226 -8.79 -1.03 0.55
CA ALA A 226 -8.60 0.13 -0.31
C ALA A 226 -7.17 0.21 -0.87
N ALA A 227 -6.16 -0.04 -0.04
CA ALA A 227 -4.76 -0.07 -0.46
C ALA A 227 -4.47 -1.19 -1.48
N LEU A 228 -5.02 -2.39 -1.26
CA LEU A 228 -4.88 -3.51 -2.19
C LEU A 228 -5.56 -3.25 -3.53
N LEU A 229 -6.75 -2.62 -3.54
CA LEU A 229 -7.43 -2.23 -4.77
C LEU A 229 -6.61 -1.20 -5.57
N LEU A 230 -6.04 -0.21 -4.90
CA LEU A 230 -5.17 0.79 -5.54
C LEU A 230 -3.90 0.15 -6.12
N LEU A 231 -3.25 -0.75 -5.37
CA LEU A 231 -2.09 -1.51 -5.85
C LEU A 231 -2.44 -2.36 -7.07
N SER A 232 -3.55 -3.09 -7.02
CA SER A 232 -4.02 -3.91 -8.15
C SER A 232 -4.26 -3.08 -9.40
N GLN A 233 -4.90 -1.91 -9.28
CA GLN A 233 -5.12 -1.01 -10.42
C GLN A 233 -3.81 -0.44 -10.97
N GLN A 234 -2.83 -0.18 -10.10
CA GLN A 234 -1.53 0.34 -10.52
C GLN A 234 -0.70 -0.72 -11.25
N GLU A 235 -0.73 -1.97 -10.79
CA GLU A 235 -0.09 -3.10 -11.48
C GLU A 235 -0.68 -3.32 -12.89
N GLU A 236 -2.00 -3.23 -13.04
CA GLU A 236 -2.66 -3.35 -14.35
C GLU A 236 -2.24 -2.22 -15.31
N ARG A 237 -2.23 -0.96 -14.84
CA ARG A 237 -1.74 0.18 -15.64
C ARG A 237 -0.28 0.00 -16.06
N HIS A 238 0.58 -0.44 -15.13
CA HIS A 238 1.99 -0.63 -15.41
C HIS A 238 2.21 -1.74 -16.46
N LEU A 239 1.43 -2.83 -16.39
CA LEU A 239 1.48 -3.90 -17.39
C LEU A 239 1.00 -3.42 -18.77
N LEU A 240 -0.09 -2.64 -18.81
CA LEU A 240 -0.62 -2.06 -20.05
C LEU A 240 0.40 -1.11 -20.69
N GLU A 241 1.00 -0.22 -19.91
CA GLU A 241 2.03 0.71 -20.37
C GLU A 241 3.24 -0.03 -20.94
N LYS A 242 3.70 -1.09 -20.26
CA LYS A 242 4.80 -1.94 -20.75
C LYS A 242 4.46 -2.59 -22.09
N ASN A 243 3.23 -3.10 -22.25
CA ASN A 243 2.78 -3.73 -23.49
C ASN A 243 2.68 -2.72 -24.64
N ILE A 244 2.14 -1.53 -24.38
CA ILE A 244 2.07 -0.44 -25.36
C ILE A 244 3.47 -0.03 -25.79
N ASN A 245 4.38 0.18 -24.84
CA ASN A 245 5.76 0.56 -25.13
C ASN A 245 6.49 -0.53 -25.95
N ALA A 246 6.28 -1.81 -25.65
CA ALA A 246 6.84 -2.90 -26.44
C ALA A 246 6.29 -2.93 -27.88
N ALA A 247 4.99 -2.70 -28.06
CA ALA A 247 4.37 -2.62 -29.38
C ALA A 247 4.87 -1.42 -30.19
N LEU A 248 5.01 -0.26 -29.54
CA LEU A 248 5.57 0.95 -30.15
C LEU A 248 7.02 0.74 -30.57
N GLN A 249 7.85 0.15 -29.72
CA GLN A 249 9.24 -0.15 -30.05
C GLN A 249 9.34 -1.07 -31.26
N LYS A 250 8.52 -2.12 -31.31
CA LYS A 250 8.47 -3.03 -32.47
C LYS A 250 8.11 -2.29 -33.76
N LYS A 251 7.19 -1.33 -33.70
CA LYS A 251 6.80 -0.51 -34.85
C LYS A 251 7.91 0.44 -35.29
N ILE A 252 8.64 1.03 -34.34
CA ILE A 252 9.83 1.84 -34.62
C ILE A 252 10.89 1.00 -35.35
N ASP A 253 11.20 -0.19 -34.84
CA ASP A 253 12.20 -1.07 -35.44
C ASP A 253 11.80 -1.57 -36.85
N GLU A 254 10.49 -1.76 -37.08
CA GLU A 254 9.94 -2.09 -38.40
C GLU A 254 10.07 -0.92 -39.38
N LEU A 255 9.71 0.30 -38.95
CA LEU A 255 9.85 1.51 -39.76
C LEU A 255 11.32 1.81 -40.10
N GLN A 256 12.23 1.64 -39.14
CA GLN A 256 13.66 1.83 -39.37
C GLN A 256 14.20 0.85 -40.42
N ARG A 257 13.78 -0.43 -40.38
CA ARG A 257 14.14 -1.42 -41.40
C ARG A 257 13.59 -1.07 -42.78
N ASN A 258 12.31 -0.67 -42.85
CA ASN A 258 11.70 -0.25 -44.11
C ASN A 258 12.39 0.97 -44.71
N LEU A 259 12.75 1.95 -43.86
CA LEU A 259 13.49 3.13 -44.30
C LEU A 259 14.85 2.74 -44.89
N LEU A 260 15.62 1.89 -44.19
CA LEU A 260 16.90 1.38 -44.69
C LEU A 260 16.76 0.67 -46.04
N GLN A 261 15.73 -0.16 -46.20
CA GLN A 261 15.47 -0.87 -47.46
C GLN A 261 15.13 0.09 -48.60
N VAL A 262 14.28 1.10 -48.34
CA VAL A 262 13.93 2.11 -49.34
C VAL A 262 15.16 2.94 -49.71
N THR A 263 15.96 3.37 -48.73
CA THR A 263 17.21 4.11 -48.98
C THR A 263 18.18 3.29 -49.84
N PHE A 264 18.38 2.01 -49.52
CA PHE A 264 19.22 1.13 -50.32
C PHE A 264 18.71 0.98 -51.76
N SER A 265 17.38 0.81 -51.92
CA SER A 265 16.76 0.67 -53.23
C SER A 265 16.91 1.95 -54.08
N VAL A 266 16.74 3.13 -53.46
CA VAL A 266 16.94 4.43 -54.12
C VAL A 266 18.40 4.61 -54.52
N GLN A 267 19.36 4.22 -53.66
CA GLN A 267 20.78 4.30 -53.99
C GLN A 267 21.13 3.43 -55.21
N LEU A 268 20.65 2.18 -55.25
CA LEU A 268 20.84 1.30 -56.40
C LEU A 268 20.26 1.88 -57.70
N LEU A 269 19.09 2.54 -57.61
CA LEU A 269 18.46 3.18 -58.76
C LEU A 269 19.31 4.35 -59.29
N ILE A 270 19.84 5.19 -58.37
CA ILE A 270 20.72 6.31 -58.71
C ILE A 270 22.00 5.80 -59.38
N ASP A 271 22.63 4.78 -58.80
CA ASP A 271 23.87 4.19 -59.33
C ASP A 271 23.64 3.57 -60.71
N SER A 272 22.54 2.84 -60.89
CA SER A 272 22.16 2.26 -62.18
C SER A 272 21.90 3.33 -63.24
N HIS A 273 21.23 4.43 -62.88
CA HIS A 273 21.00 5.54 -63.80
C HIS A 273 22.31 6.25 -64.18
N PHE A 274 23.24 6.41 -63.24
CA PHE A 274 24.56 6.97 -63.51
C PHE A 274 25.38 6.12 -64.50
N ILE A 275 25.38 4.80 -64.32
CA ILE A 275 26.05 3.85 -65.23
C ILE A 275 25.42 3.92 -66.63
N PHE A 276 24.09 3.88 -66.72
CA PHE A 276 23.38 3.95 -68.00
C PHE A 276 23.69 5.25 -68.76
N ARG A 277 23.70 6.39 -68.06
CA ARG A 277 24.06 7.68 -68.65
C ARG A 277 25.51 7.71 -69.14
N SER A 278 26.42 7.10 -68.40
CA SER A 278 27.84 7.01 -68.77
C SER A 278 28.05 6.18 -70.04
N HIS A 279 27.35 5.05 -70.15
CA HIS A 279 27.35 4.21 -71.36
C HIS A 279 26.78 4.93 -72.58
N LEU A 280 25.66 5.65 -72.43
CA LEU A 280 25.08 6.43 -73.53
C LEU A 280 26.02 7.53 -74.02
N LEU A 281 26.72 8.22 -73.12
CA LEU A 281 27.68 9.26 -73.49
C LEU A 281 28.89 8.70 -74.23
N GLN A 282 29.33 7.48 -73.89
CA GLN A 282 30.40 6.80 -74.62
C GLN A 282 29.95 6.43 -76.04
N HIS A 283 28.72 5.94 -76.21
CA HIS A 283 28.16 5.55 -77.51
C HIS A 283 27.86 6.73 -78.46
N ILE A 284 27.70 7.94 -77.93
CA ILE A 284 27.47 9.16 -78.72
C ILE A 284 28.79 9.81 -79.17
N ASN A 285 29.91 9.52 -78.49
CA ASN A 285 31.24 10.07 -78.79
C ASN A 285 32.11 9.14 -79.68
N GLU A 286 31.62 7.96 -80.04
CA GLU A 286 32.18 7.05 -81.05
C GLU A 286 31.43 7.21 -82.38
#